data_AF-A0A9E3W0Y4-F1
#
_entry.id   AF-A0A9E3W0Y4-F1
#
_cell.length_a   1.000
_cell.length_b   1.000
_cell.length_c   1.000
_cell.angle_alpha   90.00
_cell.angle_beta   90.00
_cell.angle_gamma   90.00
#
_symmetry.space_group_name_H-M   'P 1'
#
loop_
_entity.id
_entity.type
_entity.pdbx_description
1 polymer ?
#
loop_
_entity_poly.entity_id
_entity_poly.type
_entity_poly.pdbx_seq_one_letter_code
_entity_poly.pdbx_strand_id
1 'polypeptide(L)' 'MNYSDTLDWMFSQLPMYQRLGASAYKADLDNTYQLLDLLNQPQKSFRAIHIAGTNGKGSVSHMIAAVLQEAGY' A
#
# COMPACT_ATOMS: atom_id res chain seq x y z
N MET A 1 -0.59 -21.10 9.14
CA MET A 1 -1.50 -20.08 8.57
C MET A 1 -1.55 -20.35 7.07
N ASN A 2 -2.71 -20.78 6.56
CA ASN A 2 -2.95 -20.92 5.13
C ASN A 2 -3.39 -19.56 4.53
N TYR A 3 -3.67 -19.52 3.22
CA TYR A 3 -4.11 -18.29 2.55
C TYR A 3 -5.37 -17.68 3.20
N SER A 4 -6.38 -18.50 3.50
CA SER A 4 -7.62 -18.07 4.16
C SER A 4 -7.33 -17.54 5.56
N ASP A 5 -6.59 -18.30 6.38
CA ASP A 5 -6.25 -17.88 7.75
C ASP A 5 -5.50 -16.53 7.76
N THR A 6 -4.64 -16.30 6.75
CA THR A 6 -3.87 -15.07 6.62
C THR A 6 -4.76 -13.89 6.26
N LEU A 7 -5.71 -14.08 5.34
CA LEU A 7 -6.68 -13.06 4.99
C LEU A 7 -7.58 -12.71 6.19
N ASP A 8 -8.09 -13.71 6.89
CA ASP A 8 -8.95 -13.52 8.06
C ASP A 8 -8.20 -12.76 9.17
N TRP A 9 -6.96 -13.16 9.44
CA TRP A 9 -6.10 -12.43 10.37
C TRP A 9 -5.88 -10.99 9.90
N MET A 10 -5.47 -10.76 8.65
CA MET A 10 -5.19 -9.42 8.13
C MET A 10 -6.41 -8.48 8.20
N PHE A 11 -7.59 -8.97 7.80
CA PHE A 11 -8.81 -8.16 7.84
C PHE A 11 -9.31 -7.89 9.27
N SER A 12 -8.99 -8.76 10.24
CA SER A 12 -9.27 -8.50 11.65
C SER A 12 -8.44 -7.36 12.25
N GLN A 13 -7.25 -7.10 11.69
CA GLN A 13 -6.33 -6.07 12.21
C GLN A 13 -6.67 -4.66 11.72
N LEU A 14 -7.41 -4.51 10.62
CA LEU A 14 -7.75 -3.19 10.09
C LEU A 14 -8.83 -2.57 10.99
N PRO A 15 -8.56 -1.45 11.71
CA PRO A 15 -9.62 -0.66 12.30
C PRO A 15 -10.41 -0.12 11.12
N MET A 16 -11.53 -0.78 10.77
CA MET A 16 -12.35 -0.29 9.69
C MET A 16 -12.74 1.14 10.04
N TYR A 17 -12.20 2.10 9.28
CA TYR A 17 -12.55 3.52 9.38
C TYR A 17 -14.07 3.72 9.32
N GLN A 18 -14.77 2.82 8.61
CA GLN A 18 -16.23 2.71 8.60
C GLN A 18 -16.89 2.42 9.97
N ARG A 19 -16.20 1.73 10.89
CA ARG A 19 -16.71 1.37 12.23
C ARG A 19 -16.37 2.40 13.31
N LEU A 20 -15.18 3.00 13.25
CA LEU A 20 -14.68 3.90 14.30
C LEU A 20 -14.77 5.39 13.93
N GLY A 21 -14.99 5.72 12.65
CA GLY A 21 -15.14 7.09 12.18
C GLY A 21 -13.83 7.89 12.25
N ALA A 22 -13.96 9.22 12.30
CA ALA A 22 -12.84 10.16 12.23
C ALA A 22 -11.80 9.99 13.35
N SER A 23 -12.15 9.39 14.49
CA SER A 23 -11.21 9.15 15.60
C SER A 23 -10.17 8.06 15.31
N ALA A 24 -10.41 7.20 14.31
CA ALA A 24 -9.42 6.22 13.84
C ALA A 24 -8.46 6.79 12.79
N TYR A 25 -8.65 8.05 12.37
CA TYR A 25 -7.76 8.69 11.40
C TYR A 25 -6.48 9.17 12.08
N LYS A 26 -5.39 8.45 11.82
CA LYS A 26 -4.02 8.91 12.12
C LYS A 26 -3.45 9.53 10.85
N ALA A 27 -3.16 10.83 10.88
CA ALA A 27 -2.67 11.56 9.71
C ALA A 27 -1.16 11.41 9.47
N ASP A 28 -0.43 10.84 10.43
CA ASP A 28 1.01 10.59 10.33
C ASP A 28 1.32 9.20 9.73
N LEU A 29 2.60 8.98 9.44
CA LEU A 29 3.12 7.72 8.88
C LEU A 29 4.07 7.01 9.85
N ASP A 30 4.07 7.36 11.14
CA ASP A 30 5.10 6.91 12.08
C ASP A 30 5.12 5.38 12.22
N ASN A 31 3.95 4.75 12.27
CA ASN A 31 3.83 3.29 12.35
C ASN A 31 4.37 2.63 11.07
N THR A 32 4.14 3.25 9.92
CA THR A 32 4.67 2.77 8.64
C THR A 32 6.19 2.88 8.61
N TYR A 33 6.76 4.00 9.06
CA TYR A 33 8.22 4.15 9.13
C TYR A 33 8.87 3.14 10.09
N GLN A 34 8.29 2.93 11.28
CA GLN A 34 8.76 1.91 12.22
C GLN A 34 8.74 0.51 11.62
N LEU A 35 7.66 0.14 10.90
CA LEU A 35 7.58 -1.14 10.21
C LEU A 35 8.65 -1.27 9.12
N LEU A 36 8.86 -0.23 8.32
CA LEU A 36 9.86 -0.24 7.25
C LEU A 36 11.28 -0.35 7.80
N ASP A 37 11.58 0.28 8.94
CA ASP A 37 12.88 0.13 9.60
C ASP A 37 13.12 -1.31 10.07
N LEU A 38 12.11 -1.97 10.65
CA LEU A 38 12.19 -3.40 11.01
C LEU A 38 12.43 -4.31 9.79
N LEU A 39 11.97 -3.89 8.60
CA LEU A 39 12.15 -4.61 7.35
C LEU A 39 13.42 -4.21 6.58
N ASN A 40 14.31 -3.40 7.18
CA ASN A 40 15.52 -2.86 6.55
C ASN A 40 15.26 -1.98 5.32
N GLN A 41 14.22 -1.16 5.38
CA GLN A 41 13.88 -0.13 4.40
C GLN A 41 13.78 -0.64 2.94
N PRO A 42 12.98 -1.69 2.66
CA PRO A 42 12.89 -2.32 1.33
C PRO A 42 12.41 -1.34 0.25
N GLN A 43 11.63 -0.32 0.60
CA GLN A 43 11.20 0.75 -0.31
C GLN A 43 12.36 1.53 -0.96
N LYS A 44 13.59 1.43 -0.40
CA LYS A 44 14.79 2.07 -0.96
C LYS A 44 15.53 1.18 -1.96
N SER A 45 15.16 -0.10 -2.10
CA SER A 45 15.88 -1.05 -2.96
C SER A 45 15.37 -1.11 -4.39
N PHE A 46 14.33 -0.34 -4.74
CA PHE A 46 13.74 -0.33 -6.07
C PHE A 46 13.34 1.08 -6.51
N ARG A 47 13.23 1.28 -7.83
CA ARG A 47 12.69 2.53 -8.41
C ARG A 47 11.17 2.50 -8.32
N ALA A 48 10.58 3.58 -7.84
CA ALA A 48 9.13 3.69 -7.67
C ALA A 48 8.58 4.90 -8.44
N ILE A 49 7.37 4.75 -8.97
CA ILE A 49 6.57 5.84 -9.54
C ILE A 49 5.37 6.05 -8.61
N HIS A 50 5.22 7.26 -8.07
CA HIS A 50 4.13 7.60 -7.17
C HIS A 50 3.00 8.34 -7.92
N ILE A 51 1.78 7.79 -7.88
CA ILE A 51 0.63 8.31 -8.64
C ILE A 51 -0.50 8.71 -7.68
N ALA A 52 -0.84 10.00 -7.66
CA ALA A 52 -1.92 10.60 -6.89
C ALA A 52 -3.02 11.19 -7.80
N GLY A 53 -4.13 11.70 -7.23
CA GLY A 53 -5.25 12.30 -7.99
C GLY A 53 -6.63 11.66 -7.76
N THR A 54 -7.71 12.44 -7.73
CA THR A 54 -9.05 11.93 -7.34
C THR A 54 -9.59 10.83 -8.25
N ASN A 55 -9.29 10.91 -9.55
CA ASN A 55 -9.73 9.94 -10.56
C ASN A 55 -8.54 9.48 -11.41
N GLY A 56 -8.66 8.30 -12.03
CA GLY A 56 -7.72 7.84 -13.05
C GLY A 56 -6.40 7.26 -12.54
N LYS A 57 -6.10 7.26 -11.23
CA LYS A 57 -4.87 6.65 -10.69
C LYS A 57 -4.69 5.20 -11.14
N GLY A 58 -5.75 4.41 -11.08
CA GLY A 58 -5.73 3.00 -11.49
C GLY A 58 -5.41 2.85 -12.99
N SER A 59 -6.13 3.58 -13.85
CA SER A 59 -5.91 3.54 -15.29
C SER A 59 -4.51 4.02 -15.68
N VAL A 60 -4.03 5.14 -15.11
CA VAL A 60 -2.69 5.67 -15.37
C VAL A 60 -1.61 4.72 -14.88
N SER A 61 -1.76 4.14 -13.69
CA SER A 61 -0.83 3.13 -13.16
C SER A 61 -0.73 1.92 -14.09
N HIS A 62 -1.88 1.46 -14.60
CA HIS A 62 -1.92 0.32 -15.51
C HIS A 62 -1.26 0.62 -16.85
N MET A 63 -1.52 1.80 -17.44
CA MET A 63 -0.88 2.22 -18.69
C MET A 63 0.64 2.32 -18.54
N ILE A 64 1.13 2.92 -17.45
CA ILE A 64 2.57 3.04 -17.18
C ILE A 64 3.19 1.66 -16.99
N ALA A 65 2.56 0.78 -16.20
CA ALA A 65 3.05 -0.58 -15.98
C ALA A 65 3.16 -1.36 -17.30
N ALA A 66 2.13 -1.29 -18.16
CA ALA A 66 2.14 -1.95 -19.46
C ALA A 66 3.26 -1.45 -20.37
N VAL A 67 3.47 -0.13 -20.45
CA VAL A 67 4.56 0.46 -21.25
C VAL A 67 5.93 0.06 -20.74
N LEU A 68 6.14 0.08 -19.42
CA LEU A 68 7.42 -0.32 -18.82
C LEU A 68 7.70 -1.81 -19.02
N GLN A 69 6.67 -2.65 -18.85
CA GLN A 69 6.78 -4.09 -19.08
C GLN A 69 7.11 -4.40 -20.54
N GLU A 70 6.44 -3.75 -21.50
CA GLU A 70 6.74 -3.90 -22.93
C GLU A 70 8.16 -3.42 -23.27
N ALA A 71 8.64 -2.39 -22.57
CA ALA A 71 10.01 -1.90 -22.71
C ALA A 71 11.07 -2.74 -21.97
N GLY A 72 10.69 -3.83 -21.30
CA GLY A 72 11.60 -4.78 -20.64
C GLY A 72 12.15 -4.32 -19.29
N TYR A 73 11.43 -3.42 -18.59
CA TYR A 73 11.75 -3.00 -17.22
C TYR A 73 11.18 -3.93 -16.15
#